data_AF-A0A382N3T9-F1
#
_entry.id   AF-A0A382N3T9-F1
#
_cell.length_a   1.000
_cell.length_b   1.000
_cell.length_c   1.000
_cell.angle_alpha   90.00
_cell.angle_beta   90.00
_cell.angle_gamma   90.00
#
_symmetry.space_group_name_H-M   'P 1'
#
loop_
_entity.id
_entity.type
_entity.pdbx_description
1 polymer ?
#
loop_
_entity_poly.entity_id
_entity_poly.type
_entity_poly.pdbx_seq_one_letter_code
_entity_poly.pdbx_strand_id
1 'polypeptide(L)'
;MPNLLLSGSAGTGKTTVAKALCEQLGYTTLVINGSLDRNIDTLRNDISTFASTVSFDGGKKCVILDEADYLNPQSFQPALRGFIEHFSKNVRFILTCNFKDKIIEPIHSRTTYVDFRVGKKELPPLMGEFMNRIIGILDTEGVKIESKPALAELIKRHFPDMRRTLNELQRYCAGGVVDNGIL
;
A
#
# COMPACT_ATOMS: atom_id res chain seq x y z
N MET A 1 16.25 -4.39 6.93
CA MET A 1 15.56 -3.45 6.04
C MET A 1 15.73 -2.01 6.55
N PRO A 2 16.02 -1.03 5.68
CA PRO A 2 15.95 0.41 6.01
C PRO A 2 14.50 0.86 6.29
N ASN A 3 14.30 2.10 6.71
CA ASN A 3 12.95 2.68 6.70
C ASN A 3 12.55 2.98 5.24
N LEU A 4 11.27 2.85 4.91
CA LEU A 4 10.79 2.98 3.55
C LEU A 4 9.75 4.10 3.42
N LEU A 5 9.78 4.80 2.29
CA LEU A 5 8.71 5.69 1.85
C LEU A 5 8.19 5.21 0.50
N LEU A 6 6.99 4.64 0.49
CA LEU A 6 6.33 4.08 -0.68
C LEU A 6 5.34 5.11 -1.23
N SER A 7 5.58 5.62 -2.44
CA SER A 7 4.74 6.68 -3.03
C SER A 7 4.21 6.29 -4.40
N GLY A 8 2.97 6.65 -4.72
CA GLY A 8 2.36 6.39 -6.02
C GLY A 8 0.85 6.56 -5.99
N SER A 9 0.17 6.39 -7.13
CA SER A 9 -1.29 6.53 -7.20
C SER A 9 -2.03 5.50 -6.34
N ALA A 10 -3.32 5.72 -6.12
CA ALA A 10 -4.16 4.76 -5.40
C ALA A 10 -4.19 3.40 -6.13
N GLY A 11 -4.36 2.33 -5.34
CA GLY A 11 -4.56 0.98 -5.89
C GLY A 11 -3.33 0.31 -6.53
N THR A 12 -2.14 0.90 -6.43
CA THR A 12 -0.89 0.32 -6.96
C THR A 12 -0.22 -0.70 -6.03
N GLY A 13 -0.79 -0.94 -4.84
CA GLY A 13 -0.30 -1.99 -3.93
C GLY A 13 0.67 -1.54 -2.84
N LYS A 14 0.87 -0.23 -2.62
CA LYS A 14 1.79 0.31 -1.58
C LYS A 14 1.60 -0.32 -0.20
N THR A 15 0.39 -0.25 0.34
CA THR A 15 0.04 -0.78 1.67
C THR A 15 0.13 -2.31 1.71
N THR A 16 -0.26 -2.97 0.61
CA THR A 16 -0.18 -4.43 0.47
C THR A 16 1.28 -4.89 0.53
N VAL A 17 2.17 -4.24 -0.23
CA VAL A 17 3.61 -4.55 -0.23
C VAL A 17 4.23 -4.26 1.12
N ALA A 18 3.85 -3.17 1.80
CA ALA A 18 4.33 -2.88 3.15
C ALA A 18 4.01 -4.01 4.15
N LYS A 19 2.75 -4.48 4.15
CA LYS A 19 2.30 -5.57 5.01
C LYS A 19 2.98 -6.90 4.66
N ALA A 20 2.99 -7.25 3.38
CA ALA A 20 3.60 -8.49 2.89
C ALA A 20 5.10 -8.55 3.21
N LEU A 21 5.81 -7.42 3.09
CA LEU A 21 7.23 -7.34 3.42
C LEU A 21 7.48 -7.56 4.92
N CYS A 22 6.66 -6.99 5.79
CA CYS A 22 6.76 -7.25 7.22
C CYS A 22 6.44 -8.71 7.58
N GLU A 23 5.40 -9.29 6.97
CA GLU A 23 5.02 -10.69 7.18
C GLU A 23 6.14 -11.65 6.75
N GLN A 24 6.69 -11.46 5.55
CA GLN A 24 7.81 -12.27 5.04
C GLN A 24 9.07 -12.18 5.90
N LEU A 25 9.31 -11.03 6.54
CA LEU A 25 10.46 -10.81 7.42
C LEU A 25 10.19 -11.25 8.88
N GLY A 26 8.98 -11.72 9.19
CA GLY A 26 8.58 -12.07 10.56
C GLY A 26 8.60 -10.86 11.50
N TYR A 27 8.22 -9.68 11.01
CA TYR A 27 8.17 -8.46 11.82
C TYR A 27 6.83 -8.33 12.53
N THR A 28 6.83 -8.07 13.83
CA THR A 28 5.61 -7.62 14.51
C THR A 28 5.24 -6.24 13.96
N THR A 29 3.98 -6.04 13.57
CA THR A 29 3.54 -4.79 12.93
C THR A 29 2.54 -4.00 13.77
N LEU A 30 2.68 -2.68 13.73
CA LEU A 30 1.65 -1.72 14.13
C LEU A 30 1.26 -0.93 12.89
N VAL A 31 -0.03 -0.92 12.52
CA VAL A 31 -0.54 -0.17 11.37
C VAL A 31 -1.32 1.03 11.89
N ILE A 32 -0.96 2.23 11.43
CA ILE A 32 -1.59 3.49 11.78
C ILE A 32 -2.06 4.14 10.48
N ASN A 33 -3.30 4.63 10.44
CA ASN A 33 -3.83 5.31 9.26
C ASN A 33 -3.78 6.82 9.45
N GLY A 34 -2.89 7.50 8.74
CA GLY A 34 -2.67 8.95 8.84
C GLY A 34 -3.86 9.81 8.43
N SER A 35 -4.83 9.28 7.67
CA SER A 35 -6.05 10.03 7.33
C SER A 35 -7.11 10.00 8.44
N LEU A 36 -7.07 8.97 9.31
CA LEU A 36 -7.96 8.78 10.46
C LEU A 36 -7.35 9.29 11.78
N ASP A 37 -6.11 8.91 12.05
CA ASP A 37 -5.43 9.13 13.34
C ASP A 37 -4.73 10.49 13.37
N ARG A 38 -5.51 11.54 13.66
CA ARG A 38 -5.04 12.95 13.66
C ARG A 38 -4.70 13.51 15.04
N ASN A 39 -4.55 12.67 16.07
CA ASN A 39 -4.08 13.09 17.39
C ASN A 39 -2.63 12.64 17.63
N ILE A 40 -1.74 13.62 17.87
CA ILE A 40 -0.30 13.40 17.91
C ILE A 40 0.11 12.69 19.19
N ASP A 41 -0.62 12.93 20.28
CA ASP A 41 -0.35 12.34 21.58
C ASP A 41 -0.80 10.88 21.59
N THR A 42 -1.93 10.56 20.95
CA THR A 42 -2.35 9.16 20.73
C THR A 42 -1.30 8.40 19.93
N LEU A 43 -0.88 8.95 18.79
CA LEU A 43 0.13 8.31 17.95
C LEU A 43 1.48 8.15 18.67
N ARG A 44 1.90 9.15 19.45
CA ARG A 44 3.10 9.05 20.29
C ARG A 44 2.98 7.91 21.29
N ASN A 45 1.86 7.81 21.99
CA ASN A 45 1.62 6.79 23.00
C ASN A 45 1.58 5.40 22.37
N ASP A 46 0.92 5.23 21.24
CA ASP A 46 0.82 3.96 20.54
C ASP A 46 2.18 3.49 20.04
N ILE A 47 2.95 4.37 19.37
CA ILE A 47 4.30 4.04 18.88
C ILE A 47 5.24 3.76 20.06
N SER A 48 5.18 4.55 21.13
CA SER A 48 6.07 4.37 22.29
C SER A 48 5.75 3.06 23.01
N THR A 49 4.47 2.79 23.27
CA THR A 49 4.03 1.53 23.88
C THR A 49 4.45 0.35 23.03
N PHE A 50 4.18 0.42 21.72
CA PHE A 50 4.57 -0.62 20.78
C PHE A 50 6.09 -0.81 20.71
N ALA A 51 6.89 0.25 20.77
CA ALA A 51 8.34 0.15 20.78
C ALA A 51 8.88 -0.47 22.07
N SER A 52 8.23 -0.20 23.21
CA SER A 52 8.64 -0.66 24.54
C SER A 52 8.27 -2.11 24.87
N THR A 53 7.31 -2.72 24.17
CA THR A 53 6.99 -4.15 24.42
C THR A 53 8.14 -5.07 23.98
N VAL A 54 8.16 -6.32 24.44
CA VAL A 54 9.07 -7.35 23.91
C VAL A 54 8.34 -8.06 22.76
N SER A 55 9.00 -8.33 21.64
CA SER A 55 8.44 -9.21 20.61
C SER A 55 8.53 -10.66 21.06
N PHE A 56 7.41 -11.38 21.03
CA PHE A 56 7.33 -12.77 21.52
C PHE A 56 8.12 -13.75 20.64
N ASP A 57 8.35 -13.40 19.38
CA ASP A 57 9.01 -14.19 18.34
C ASP A 57 10.48 -13.80 18.13
N GLY A 58 11.01 -12.83 18.89
CA GLY A 58 12.34 -12.26 18.66
C GLY A 58 12.48 -11.48 17.35
N GLY A 59 11.37 -11.30 16.62
CA GLY A 59 11.30 -10.53 15.38
C GLY A 59 11.49 -9.04 15.63
N LYS A 60 12.00 -8.32 14.63
CA LYS A 60 12.05 -6.85 14.70
C LYS A 60 10.65 -6.27 14.58
N LYS A 61 10.48 -5.03 15.02
CA LYS A 61 9.20 -4.34 14.95
C LYS A 61 9.13 -3.41 13.76
N CYS A 62 7.94 -3.22 13.22
CA CYS A 62 7.70 -2.25 12.17
C CYS A 62 6.41 -1.47 12.40
N VAL A 63 6.48 -0.15 12.28
CA VAL A 63 5.30 0.71 12.22
C VAL A 63 5.04 1.03 10.74
N ILE A 64 3.82 0.74 10.28
CA ILE A 64 3.34 1.11 8.97
C ILE A 64 2.42 2.33 9.15
N LEU A 65 2.85 3.50 8.68
CA LEU A 65 1.99 4.68 8.59
C LEU A 65 1.41 4.76 7.18
N ASP A 66 0.16 4.39 7.06
CA ASP A 66 -0.58 4.45 5.80
C ASP A 66 -1.10 5.87 5.55
N GLU A 67 -1.05 6.35 4.31
CA GLU A 67 -1.54 7.68 3.92
C GLU A 67 -0.88 8.84 4.73
N ALA A 68 0.43 8.76 4.91
CA ALA A 68 1.22 9.72 5.69
C ALA A 68 1.19 11.16 5.13
N ASP A 69 0.77 11.33 3.87
CA ASP A 69 0.55 12.63 3.23
C ASP A 69 -0.67 13.40 3.74
N TYR A 70 -1.50 12.79 4.60
CA TYR A 70 -2.54 13.47 5.36
C TYR A 70 -2.07 14.00 6.72
N LEU A 71 -0.88 13.60 7.18
CA LEU A 71 -0.32 14.08 8.43
C LEU A 71 0.08 15.55 8.30
N ASN A 72 -0.25 16.35 9.33
CA ASN A 72 0.08 17.76 9.36
C ASN A 72 1.62 17.97 9.25
N PRO A 73 2.11 18.70 8.24
CA PRO A 73 3.56 18.85 8.01
C PRO A 73 4.24 19.78 9.02
N GLN A 74 3.50 20.66 9.72
CA GLN A 74 4.05 21.58 10.71
C GLN A 74 4.20 20.96 12.11
N SER A 75 3.35 19.98 12.47
CA SER A 75 3.35 19.40 13.81
C SER A 75 3.60 17.89 13.83
N PHE A 76 2.87 17.12 13.02
CA PHE A 76 2.94 15.66 13.06
C PHE A 76 4.20 15.09 12.44
N GLN A 77 4.51 15.51 11.22
CA GLN A 77 5.66 14.96 10.50
C GLN A 77 7.00 15.25 11.21
N PRO A 78 7.22 16.43 11.82
CA PRO A 78 8.40 16.66 12.67
C PRO A 78 8.48 15.71 13.86
N ALA A 79 7.36 15.43 14.54
CA ALA A 79 7.33 14.46 15.65
C ALA A 79 7.61 13.04 15.17
N LEU A 80 7.02 12.63 14.03
CA LEU A 80 7.28 11.34 13.39
C LEU A 80 8.76 11.17 13.05
N ARG A 81 9.41 12.22 12.52
CA ARG A 81 10.87 12.22 12.31
C ARG A 81 11.62 11.95 13.62
N GLY A 82 11.19 12.56 14.73
CA GLY A 82 11.75 12.28 16.06
C GLY A 82 11.59 10.82 16.48
N PHE A 83 10.42 10.21 16.24
CA PHE A 83 10.19 8.80 16.54
C PHE A 83 11.04 7.86 15.69
N ILE A 84 11.19 8.15 14.40
CA ILE A 84 12.04 7.36 13.49
C ILE A 84 13.48 7.32 14.01
N GLU A 85 14.01 8.45 14.47
CA GLU A 85 15.37 8.52 15.03
C GLU A 85 15.48 7.81 16.37
N HIS A 86 14.57 8.12 17.28
CA HIS A 86 14.59 7.63 18.66
C HIS A 86 14.47 6.10 18.72
N PHE A 87 13.59 5.51 17.91
CA PHE A 87 13.34 4.07 17.91
C PHE A 87 14.11 3.28 16.83
N SER A 88 15.04 3.93 16.11
CA SER A 88 15.76 3.37 14.95
C SER A 88 16.52 2.06 15.21
N LYS A 89 16.86 1.75 16.46
CA LYS A 89 17.55 0.50 16.83
C LYS A 89 16.63 -0.72 16.78
N ASN A 90 15.38 -0.56 17.22
CA ASN A 90 14.47 -1.68 17.49
C ASN A 90 13.24 -1.69 16.56
N VAL A 91 12.87 -0.52 16.02
CA VAL A 91 11.67 -0.33 15.20
C VAL A 91 12.06 0.19 13.82
N ARG A 92 11.46 -0.40 12.78
CA ARG A 92 11.48 0.11 11.40
C ARG A 92 10.19 0.85 11.08
N PHE A 93 10.26 1.74 10.12
CA PHE A 93 9.13 2.53 9.67
C PHE A 93 8.92 2.33 8.17
N ILE A 94 7.68 2.05 7.77
CA ILE A 94 7.24 2.10 6.39
C ILE A 94 6.15 3.15 6.30
N LEU A 95 6.34 4.17 5.48
CA LEU A 95 5.34 5.20 5.23
C LEU A 95 4.78 4.96 3.83
N THR A 96 3.46 5.03 3.67
CA THR A 96 2.83 5.09 2.36
C THR A 96 2.28 6.50 2.13
N CYS A 97 2.32 6.98 0.90
CA CYS A 97 1.65 8.22 0.52
C CYS A 97 1.22 8.22 -0.94
N ASN A 98 0.26 9.07 -1.30
CA ASN A 98 -0.06 9.33 -2.70
C ASN A 98 0.76 10.50 -3.26
N PHE A 99 1.03 11.51 -2.42
CA PHE A 99 1.75 12.72 -2.80
C PHE A 99 3.04 12.87 -1.99
N LYS A 100 4.18 12.46 -2.57
CA LYS A 100 5.49 12.56 -1.90
C LYS A 100 5.88 13.98 -1.48
N ASP A 101 5.43 15.00 -2.23
CA ASP A 101 5.77 16.41 -1.97
C ASP A 101 5.07 16.97 -0.73
N LYS A 102 4.06 16.25 -0.21
CA LYS A 102 3.42 16.55 1.09
C LYS A 102 4.21 15.99 2.28
N ILE A 103 5.24 15.18 2.03
CA ILE A 103 6.12 14.65 3.06
C ILE A 103 7.33 15.57 3.20
N ILE A 104 7.64 15.99 4.44
CA ILE A 104 8.73 16.92 4.71
C ILE A 104 10.10 16.29 4.40
N GLU A 105 11.05 17.11 3.94
CA GLU A 105 12.42 16.68 3.60
C GLU A 105 13.15 15.91 4.73
N PRO A 106 12.98 16.26 6.03
CA PRO A 106 13.53 15.45 7.10
C PRO A 106 13.07 13.98 7.13
N ILE A 107 11.88 13.65 6.63
CA ILE A 107 11.44 12.25 6.54
C ILE A 107 12.06 11.57 5.31
N HIS A 108 12.11 12.26 4.17
CA HIS A 108 12.75 11.75 2.94
C HIS A 108 14.20 11.34 3.20
N SER A 109 15.00 12.20 3.83
CA SER A 109 16.40 11.90 4.19
C SER A 109 16.61 10.67 5.10
N ARG A 110 15.57 10.18 5.78
CA ARG A 110 15.62 9.04 6.72
C ARG A 110 14.98 7.77 6.16
N THR A 111 14.47 7.83 4.94
CA THR A 111 13.74 6.74 4.29
C THR A 111 14.32 6.44 2.91
N THR A 112 14.33 5.17 2.53
CA THR A 112 14.55 4.79 1.14
C THR A 112 13.24 4.98 0.39
N TYR A 113 13.26 5.88 -0.59
CA TYR A 113 12.11 6.17 -1.44
C TYR A 113 11.92 5.07 -2.50
N VAL A 114 10.68 4.59 -2.63
CA VAL A 114 10.26 3.65 -3.68
C VAL A 114 9.05 4.23 -4.40
N ASP A 115 9.20 4.41 -5.72
CA ASP A 115 8.14 4.92 -6.59
C ASP A 115 7.30 3.78 -7.15
N PHE A 116 6.00 3.80 -6.85
CA PHE A 116 4.99 2.88 -7.34
C PHE A 116 4.28 3.41 -8.60
N ARG A 117 4.73 4.53 -9.16
CA ARG A 117 4.24 4.99 -10.47
C ARG A 117 4.80 4.07 -11.55
N VAL A 118 3.91 3.46 -12.30
CA VAL A 118 4.26 2.55 -13.39
C VAL A 118 4.66 3.35 -14.63
N GLY A 119 5.86 3.11 -15.14
CA GLY A 119 6.34 3.75 -16.37
C GLY A 119 5.60 3.24 -17.62
N LYS A 120 5.54 4.06 -18.67
CA LYS A 120 4.86 3.68 -19.94
C LYS A 120 5.34 2.36 -20.53
N LYS A 121 6.62 2.03 -20.36
CA LYS A 121 7.23 0.79 -20.86
C LYS A 121 6.87 -0.44 -19.99
N GLU A 122 6.58 -0.22 -18.72
CA GLU A 122 6.24 -1.26 -17.75
C GLU A 122 4.74 -1.58 -17.75
N LEU A 123 3.89 -0.64 -18.22
CA LEU A 123 2.44 -0.81 -18.31
C LEU A 123 2.04 -2.09 -19.07
N PRO A 124 2.51 -2.37 -20.30
CA PRO A 124 2.05 -3.55 -21.04
C PRO A 124 2.34 -4.89 -20.34
N PRO A 125 3.58 -5.20 -19.88
CA PRO A 125 3.85 -6.48 -19.21
C PRO A 125 3.08 -6.60 -17.89
N LEU A 126 2.99 -5.53 -17.09
CA LEU A 126 2.25 -5.57 -15.82
C LEU A 126 0.74 -5.77 -16.01
N MET A 127 0.15 -5.18 -17.05
CA MET A 127 -1.25 -5.45 -17.42
C MET A 127 -1.46 -6.92 -17.80
N GLY A 128 -0.51 -7.53 -18.51
CA GLY A 128 -0.56 -8.96 -18.85
C GLY A 128 -0.50 -9.86 -17.61
N GLU A 129 0.40 -9.58 -16.68
CA GLU A 129 0.47 -10.30 -15.39
C GLU A 129 -0.82 -10.12 -14.57
N PHE A 130 -1.35 -8.89 -14.54
CA PHE A 130 -2.59 -8.62 -13.83
C PHE A 130 -3.80 -9.29 -14.49
N MET A 131 -3.84 -9.39 -15.81
CA MET A 131 -4.86 -10.15 -16.53
C MET A 131 -4.82 -11.64 -16.16
N ASN A 132 -3.64 -12.25 -16.11
CA ASN A 132 -3.48 -13.64 -15.66
C ASN A 132 -3.97 -13.81 -14.22
N ARG A 133 -3.67 -12.85 -13.34
CA ARG A 133 -4.16 -12.87 -11.95
C ARG A 133 -5.68 -12.80 -11.89
N ILE A 134 -6.30 -11.91 -12.67
CA ILE A 134 -7.76 -11.78 -12.75
C ILE A 134 -8.41 -13.07 -13.26
N ILE A 135 -7.87 -13.68 -14.32
CA ILE A 135 -8.40 -14.95 -14.84
C ILE A 135 -8.41 -16.02 -13.74
N GLY A 136 -7.33 -16.13 -12.95
CA GLY A 136 -7.29 -17.05 -11.81
C GLY A 136 -8.28 -16.73 -10.69
N ILE A 137 -8.56 -15.43 -10.44
CA ILE A 137 -9.61 -15.02 -9.50
C ILE A 137 -10.98 -15.47 -10.03
N LEU A 138 -11.30 -15.16 -11.28
CA LEU A 138 -12.59 -15.49 -11.89
C LEU A 138 -12.85 -17.00 -11.91
N ASP A 139 -11.82 -17.80 -12.21
CA ASP A 139 -11.89 -19.27 -12.17
C ASP A 139 -12.20 -19.79 -10.75
N THR A 140 -11.52 -19.22 -9.74
CA THR A 140 -11.78 -19.56 -8.32
C THR A 140 -13.19 -19.19 -7.89
N GLU A 141 -13.72 -18.07 -8.37
CA GLU A 141 -15.06 -17.57 -8.07
C GLU A 141 -16.16 -18.22 -8.96
N GLY A 142 -15.79 -19.10 -9.89
CA GLY A 142 -16.73 -19.77 -10.79
C GLY A 142 -17.39 -18.86 -11.84
N VAL A 143 -16.78 -17.70 -12.14
CA VAL A 143 -17.27 -16.73 -13.11
C VAL A 143 -16.81 -17.11 -14.51
N LYS A 144 -17.74 -17.25 -15.45
CA LYS A 144 -17.43 -17.62 -16.84
C LYS A 144 -16.91 -16.41 -17.63
N ILE A 145 -15.85 -16.63 -18.41
CA ILE A 145 -15.28 -15.60 -19.29
C ILE A 145 -15.74 -15.88 -20.73
N GLU A 146 -16.73 -15.13 -21.21
CA GLU A 146 -17.21 -15.23 -22.59
C GLU A 146 -16.43 -14.30 -23.53
N SER A 147 -15.98 -13.14 -23.04
CA SER A 147 -15.22 -12.17 -23.84
C SER A 147 -13.90 -11.76 -23.17
N LYS A 148 -12.80 -12.39 -23.61
CA LYS A 148 -11.44 -11.94 -23.26
C LYS A 148 -11.14 -10.50 -23.70
N PRO A 149 -11.59 -10.03 -24.90
CA PRO A 149 -11.42 -8.64 -25.29
C PRO A 149 -12.09 -7.64 -24.34
N ALA A 150 -13.31 -7.94 -23.87
CA ALA A 150 -14.01 -7.08 -22.92
C ALA A 150 -13.25 -6.97 -21.58
N LEU A 151 -12.73 -8.09 -21.08
CA LEU A 151 -11.88 -8.11 -19.89
C LEU A 151 -10.60 -7.28 -20.09
N ALA A 152 -9.91 -7.43 -21.23
CA ALA A 152 -8.70 -6.69 -21.52
C ALA A 152 -8.95 -5.16 -21.59
N GLU A 153 -10.06 -4.74 -22.19
CA GLU A 153 -10.43 -3.32 -22.25
C GLU A 153 -10.76 -2.75 -20.87
N LEU A 154 -11.47 -3.50 -20.01
CA LEU A 154 -11.72 -3.11 -18.62
C LEU A 154 -10.41 -2.90 -17.84
N ILE A 155 -9.46 -3.84 -17.97
CA ILE A 155 -8.15 -3.72 -17.34
C ILE A 155 -7.43 -2.47 -17.86
N LYS A 156 -7.39 -2.27 -19.17
CA LYS A 156 -6.76 -1.12 -19.81
C LYS A 156 -7.34 0.22 -19.37
N ARG A 157 -8.66 0.27 -19.11
CA ARG A 157 -9.37 1.48 -18.70
C ARG A 157 -9.01 1.93 -17.27
N HIS A 158 -8.73 1.00 -16.37
CA HIS A 158 -8.58 1.29 -14.94
C HIS A 158 -7.16 1.06 -14.38
N PHE A 159 -6.32 0.29 -15.06
CA PHE A 159 -4.92 0.13 -14.69
C PHE A 159 -4.19 1.49 -14.76
N PRO A 160 -3.32 1.85 -13.79
CA PRO A 160 -2.68 1.01 -12.76
C PRO A 160 -3.44 0.85 -11.44
N ASP A 161 -4.69 1.30 -11.31
CA ASP A 161 -5.47 1.10 -10.08
C ASP A 161 -6.11 -0.30 -10.07
N MET A 162 -5.34 -1.28 -9.59
CA MET A 162 -5.76 -2.69 -9.55
C MET A 162 -7.01 -2.90 -8.68
N ARG A 163 -7.12 -2.17 -7.57
CA ARG A 163 -8.27 -2.24 -6.68
C ARG A 163 -9.54 -1.75 -7.38
N ARG A 164 -9.47 -0.64 -8.10
CA ARG A 164 -10.60 -0.13 -8.89
C ARG A 164 -10.97 -1.12 -9.98
N THR A 165 -10.01 -1.68 -10.71
CA THR A 165 -10.29 -2.68 -11.75
C THR A 165 -11.06 -3.87 -11.19
N LEU A 166 -10.65 -4.42 -10.04
CA LEU A 166 -11.34 -5.53 -9.39
C LEU A 166 -12.75 -5.15 -8.93
N ASN A 167 -12.95 -3.95 -8.38
CA ASN A 167 -14.27 -3.47 -7.97
C ASN A 167 -15.23 -3.32 -9.15
N GLU A 168 -14.77 -2.78 -10.28
CA GLU A 168 -15.61 -2.68 -11.48
C GLU A 168 -15.89 -4.07 -12.06
N LEU A 169 -14.88 -4.95 -12.12
CA LEU A 169 -15.08 -6.34 -12.55
C LEU A 169 -16.14 -7.05 -11.71
N GLN A 170 -16.07 -6.93 -10.38
CA GLN A 170 -17.05 -7.53 -9.47
C GLN A 170 -18.47 -7.01 -9.74
N ARG A 171 -18.64 -5.72 -10.04
CA ARG A 171 -19.95 -5.13 -10.39
C ARG A 171 -20.50 -5.72 -11.68
N TYR A 172 -19.67 -5.82 -12.72
CA TYR A 172 -20.08 -6.36 -14.02
C TYR A 172 -20.40 -7.86 -13.96
N CYS A 173 -19.64 -8.62 -13.17
CA CYS A 173 -19.80 -10.07 -13.07
C CYS A 173 -20.86 -10.50 -12.04
N ALA A 174 -21.73 -9.61 -11.58
CA ALA A 174 -22.77 -9.96 -10.62
C ALA A 174 -23.71 -11.07 -11.13
N GLY A 175 -23.84 -11.21 -12.45
CA GLY A 175 -24.58 -12.30 -13.11
C GLY A 175 -23.77 -13.58 -13.35
N GLY A 176 -22.51 -13.66 -12.89
CA GLY A 176 -21.64 -14.83 -13.02
C GLY A 176 -20.93 -14.97 -14.38
N VAL A 177 -21.00 -13.95 -15.24
CA VAL A 177 -20.41 -13.98 -16.59
C VAL A 177 -19.71 -12.66 -16.91
N VAL A 178 -18.58 -12.74 -17.60
CA VAL A 178 -17.87 -11.61 -18.25
C VAL A 178 -18.19 -11.65 -19.75
N ASP A 179 -19.10 -10.79 -20.19
CA ASP A 179 -19.51 -10.67 -21.60
C ASP A 179 -19.15 -9.30 -22.20
N ASN A 180 -19.64 -9.01 -23.41
CA ASN A 180 -19.38 -7.75 -24.10
C ASN A 180 -20.12 -6.54 -23.51
N GLY A 181 -21.03 -6.72 -22.54
CA GLY A 181 -21.74 -5.62 -21.86
C GLY A 181 -20.86 -4.76 -20.94
N ILE A 182 -19.59 -5.15 -20.79
CA ILE A 182 -18.54 -4.40 -20.08
C ILE A 182 -17.99 -3.23 -20.90
N LEU A 183 -18.08 -3.30 -22.24
CA LEU A 183 -17.60 -2.27 -23.18
C LEU A 183 -18.58 -1.09 -23.26
#